data_AF-A0A9N9R0U0-F1
#
_entry.id   AF-A0A9N9R0U0-F1
#
_cell.length_a   1.000
_cell.length_b   1.000
_cell.length_c   1.000
_cell.angle_alpha   90.00
_cell.angle_beta   90.00
_cell.angle_gamma   90.00
#
_symmetry.space_group_name_H-M   'P 1'
#
loop_
_entity.id
_entity.type
_entity.pdbx_description
1 polymer ?
#
loop_
_entity_poly.entity_id
_entity_poly.type
_entity_poly.pdbx_seq_one_letter_code
_entity_poly.pdbx_strand_id
1 'polypeptide(L)'
;MSITRPKYFMCSNLFWDTYRDVLKEFDCVKMFITLDGSVESLISLKSLVTKNIVDINLFEPTKVQGQTDVAFILYSSGTTGMPKGVQLTHLNCILNSLPHE
;
A
#
# COMPACT_ATOMS: atom_id res chain seq x y z
N MET A 1 -9.73 15.46 -3.38
CA MET A 1 -9.47 14.23 -4.17
C MET A 1 -9.24 13.10 -3.18
N SER A 2 -10.13 12.10 -3.13
CA SER A 2 -10.17 11.13 -2.03
C SER A 2 -10.31 9.69 -2.53
N ILE A 3 -9.55 9.30 -3.56
CA ILE A 3 -9.75 8.00 -4.22
C ILE A 3 -9.45 6.83 -3.27
N THR A 4 -8.32 6.84 -2.58
CA THR A 4 -7.85 5.69 -1.77
C THR A 4 -7.80 5.93 -0.25
N ARG A 5 -7.72 7.19 0.21
CA ARG A 5 -7.65 7.61 1.64
C ARG A 5 -6.83 6.63 2.53
N PRO A 6 -5.55 6.38 2.23
CA PRO A 6 -4.76 5.39 2.96
C PRO A 6 -4.44 5.84 4.39
N LYS A 7 -4.50 4.91 5.35
CA LYS A 7 -4.07 5.18 6.75
C LYS A 7 -2.55 5.18 6.91
N TYR A 8 -1.85 4.42 6.06
CA TYR A 8 -0.40 4.25 6.06
C TYR A 8 0.11 4.54 4.65
N PHE A 9 1.18 5.31 4.54
CA PHE A 9 1.78 5.63 3.24
C PHE A 9 3.23 5.16 3.22
N MET A 10 3.56 4.27 2.28
CA MET A 10 4.91 3.75 2.12
C MET A 10 5.55 4.34 0.86
N CYS A 11 6.77 4.85 0.96
CA CYS A 11 7.49 5.41 -0.18
C CYS A 11 9.00 5.28 -0.02
N SER A 12 9.75 5.54 -1.09
CA SER A 12 11.20 5.66 -1.00
C SER A 12 11.62 6.95 -0.29
N ASN A 13 12.85 7.00 0.19
CA ASN A 13 13.49 8.18 0.75
C ASN A 13 13.50 9.31 -0.27
N LEU A 14 13.88 9.02 -1.53
CA LEU A 14 13.87 10.00 -2.61
C LEU A 14 12.48 10.63 -2.80
N PHE A 15 11.43 9.80 -2.82
CA PHE A 15 10.06 10.29 -2.99
C PHE A 15 9.62 11.14 -1.79
N TRP A 16 9.97 10.72 -0.58
CA TRP A 16 9.73 11.50 0.62
C TRP A 16 10.42 12.86 0.56
N ASP A 17 11.72 12.90 0.27
CA ASP A 17 12.49 14.13 0.23
C ASP A 17 11.96 15.11 -0.82
N THR A 18 11.42 14.57 -1.92
CA THR A 18 10.83 15.36 -3.01
C THR A 18 9.44 15.90 -2.67
N TYR A 19 8.59 15.12 -1.98
CA TYR A 19 7.15 15.41 -1.88
C TYR A 19 6.59 15.48 -0.45
N ARG A 20 7.43 15.41 0.60
CA ARG A 20 7.00 15.38 2.02
C ARG A 20 6.02 16.48 2.40
N ASP A 21 6.15 17.68 1.84
CA ASP A 21 5.32 18.82 2.22
C ASP A 21 3.89 18.60 1.73
N VAL A 22 3.72 18.16 0.48
CA VAL A 22 2.43 17.74 -0.08
C VAL A 22 1.88 16.51 0.64
N LEU A 23 2.73 15.53 0.93
CA LEU A 23 2.31 14.31 1.62
C LEU A 23 1.72 14.60 3.00
N LYS A 24 2.27 15.56 3.74
CA LYS A 24 1.79 15.97 5.06
C LYS A 24 0.45 16.70 5.04
N GLU A 25 -0.01 17.18 3.89
CA GLU A 25 -1.34 17.79 3.75
C GLU A 25 -2.47 16.74 3.74
N PHE A 26 -2.15 15.45 3.53
CA PHE A 26 -3.16 14.39 3.55
C PHE A 26 -3.60 14.05 4.98
N ASP A 27 -4.77 14.59 5.38
CA ASP A 27 -5.45 14.37 6.66
C ASP A 27 -5.68 12.89 7.03
N CYS A 28 -5.78 12.02 6.03
CA CYS A 28 -6.08 10.60 6.19
C CYS A 28 -4.87 9.74 6.58
N VAL A 29 -3.65 10.22 6.35
CA VAL A 29 -2.42 9.43 6.57
C VAL A 29 -1.97 9.59 8.03
N LYS A 30 -1.96 8.48 8.76
CA LYS A 30 -1.57 8.43 10.17
C LYS A 30 -0.09 8.14 10.37
N MET A 31 0.56 7.55 9.38
CA MET A 31 1.95 7.11 9.47
C MET A 31 2.59 6.99 8.09
N PHE A 32 3.82 7.47 8.00
CA PHE A 32 4.68 7.32 6.83
C PHE A 32 5.78 6.30 7.11
N ILE A 33 6.05 5.44 6.13
CA ILE A 33 7.04 4.36 6.22
C ILE A 33 7.98 4.44 5.03
N THR A 34 9.29 4.43 5.29
CA THR A 34 10.30 4.47 4.24
C THR A 34 10.78 3.07 3.84
N LEU A 35 10.96 2.83 2.55
CA LEU A 35 11.31 1.50 2.01
C LEU A 35 12.82 1.21 2.04
N ASP A 36 13.64 2.21 1.75
CA ASP A 36 15.06 2.08 1.35
C ASP A 36 16.05 2.69 2.36
N GLY A 37 15.59 3.22 3.49
CA GLY A 37 16.48 3.70 4.54
C GLY A 37 15.75 4.32 5.72
N SER A 38 16.49 4.78 6.72
CA SER A 38 15.94 5.61 7.80
C SER A 38 15.97 7.07 7.37
N VAL A 39 14.82 7.74 7.49
CA VAL A 39 14.73 9.19 7.47
C VAL A 39 14.48 9.65 8.90
N GLU A 40 15.10 10.75 9.32
CA GLU A 40 14.88 11.33 10.64
C GLU A 40 13.37 11.54 10.86
N SER A 41 12.86 11.14 12.03
CA SER A 41 11.44 11.18 12.42
C SER A 41 10.47 10.20 11.73
N LEU A 42 10.92 9.35 10.79
CA LEU A 42 10.08 8.32 10.16
C LEU A 42 10.48 6.89 10.53
N ILE A 43 9.51 5.98 10.43
CA ILE A 43 9.75 4.55 10.61
C ILE A 43 10.22 3.95 9.28
N SER A 44 11.34 3.22 9.28
CA SER A 44 11.75 2.44 8.11
C SER A 44 11.14 1.04 8.13
N LEU A 45 10.85 0.50 6.94
CA LEU A 45 10.37 -0.87 6.78
C LEU A 45 11.36 -1.87 7.40
N LYS A 46 12.67 -1.64 7.22
CA LYS A 46 13.73 -2.45 7.86
C LYS A 46 13.55 -2.49 9.38
N SER A 47 13.33 -1.34 10.03
CA SER A 47 13.13 -1.30 11.49
C SER A 47 11.87 -2.06 11.92
N LEU A 48 10.80 -2.06 11.13
CA LEU A 48 9.59 -2.82 11.45
C LEU A 48 9.85 -4.33 11.40
N VAL A 49 10.59 -4.80 10.39
CA VAL A 49 10.85 -6.23 10.19
C VAL A 49 11.92 -6.76 11.16
N THR A 50 12.95 -5.98 11.49
CA THR A 50 14.07 -6.45 12.33
C THR A 50 13.81 -6.44 13.83
N LYS A 51 12.66 -5.91 14.28
CA LYS A 51 12.36 -5.82 15.71
C LYS A 51 12.18 -7.19 16.40
N ASN A 52 12.12 -8.30 15.65
CA ASN A 52 11.92 -9.67 16.17
C ASN A 52 10.77 -9.78 17.19
N ILE A 53 9.72 -8.95 17.03
CA ILE A 53 8.54 -8.96 17.90
C ILE A 53 7.57 -10.08 17.49
N VAL A 54 7.71 -10.64 16.28
CA VAL A 54 6.81 -11.64 15.70
C VAL A 54 7.61 -12.88 15.34
N ASP A 55 7.14 -14.05 15.77
CA ASP A 55 7.63 -15.34 15.27
C ASP A 55 6.97 -15.64 13.93
N ILE A 56 7.76 -15.66 12.86
CA ILE A 56 7.26 -15.91 11.50
C ILE A 56 6.66 -17.30 11.34
N ASN A 57 7.09 -18.27 12.15
CA ASN A 57 6.55 -19.63 12.09
C ASN A 57 5.14 -19.71 12.66
N LEU A 58 4.70 -18.69 13.41
CA LEU A 58 3.35 -18.56 13.94
C LEU A 58 2.43 -17.71 13.05
N PHE A 59 2.92 -17.22 11.90
CA PHE A 59 2.10 -16.43 11.01
C PHE A 59 1.04 -17.30 10.30
N GLU A 60 -0.22 -16.92 10.45
CA GLU A 60 -1.32 -17.47 9.68
C GLU A 60 -2.01 -16.35 8.88
N PRO A 61 -2.23 -16.53 7.55
CA PRO A 61 -2.94 -15.55 6.75
C PRO A 61 -4.40 -15.45 7.19
N THR A 62 -4.93 -14.23 7.23
CA THR A 62 -6.34 -14.00 7.54
C THR A 62 -7.23 -14.46 6.40
N LYS A 63 -8.35 -15.13 6.73
CA LYS A 63 -9.38 -15.50 5.75
C LYS A 63 -10.07 -14.24 5.21
N VAL A 64 -10.27 -14.21 3.90
CA VAL A 64 -10.94 -13.13 3.17
C VAL A 64 -12.10 -13.67 2.34
N GLN A 65 -13.11 -12.85 2.08
CA GLN A 65 -14.18 -13.13 1.13
C GLN A 65 -13.70 -12.80 -0.28
N GLY A 66 -13.04 -13.76 -0.94
CA GLY A 66 -12.23 -13.48 -2.13
C GLY A 66 -12.96 -12.80 -3.31
N GLN A 67 -14.29 -12.95 -3.39
CA GLN A 67 -15.13 -12.32 -4.42
C GLN A 67 -15.49 -10.86 -4.14
N THR A 68 -15.44 -10.42 -2.88
CA THR A 68 -15.94 -9.10 -2.45
C THR A 68 -14.89 -8.25 -1.77
N ASP A 69 -13.93 -8.87 -1.09
CA ASP A 69 -12.85 -8.16 -0.41
C ASP A 69 -11.86 -7.63 -1.45
N VAL A 70 -11.61 -6.32 -1.38
CA VAL A 70 -10.67 -5.62 -2.27
C VAL A 70 -9.24 -5.89 -1.82
N ALA A 71 -8.43 -6.44 -2.72
CA ALA A 71 -7.01 -6.68 -2.51
C ALA A 71 -6.16 -5.47 -2.96
N PHE A 72 -6.52 -4.85 -4.08
CA PHE A 72 -5.78 -3.72 -4.64
C PHE A 72 -6.73 -2.62 -5.13
N ILE A 73 -6.26 -1.37 -5.04
CA ILE A 73 -6.84 -0.24 -5.77
C ILE A 73 -5.75 0.32 -6.68
N LEU A 74 -5.90 0.11 -7.99
CA LEU A 74 -4.92 0.55 -8.98
C LEU A 74 -5.32 1.88 -9.60
N TYR A 75 -4.33 2.73 -9.87
CA TYR A 75 -4.54 3.95 -10.62
C TYR A 75 -4.89 3.63 -12.08
N SER A 76 -5.89 4.32 -12.61
CA SER A 76 -6.13 4.43 -14.06
C SER A 76 -6.38 5.89 -14.41
N SER A 77 -5.91 6.32 -15.59
CA SER A 77 -6.14 7.68 -16.09
C SER A 77 -7.61 7.95 -16.41
N GLY A 78 -8.40 6.89 -16.66
CA GLY A 78 -9.78 6.98 -17.10
C GLY A 78 -9.91 7.50 -18.55
N THR A 79 -10.97 7.11 -19.25
CA THR A 79 -11.26 7.60 -20.61
C THR A 79 -11.88 9.00 -20.62
N THR A 80 -12.39 9.45 -19.47
CA THR A 80 -13.09 10.73 -19.28
C THR A 80 -12.17 11.82 -18.71
N GLY A 81 -10.84 11.62 -18.74
CA GLY A 81 -9.82 12.59 -18.32
C GLY A 81 -9.53 12.69 -16.82
N MET A 82 -10.42 12.20 -15.96
CA MET A 82 -10.23 12.20 -14.50
C MET A 82 -9.65 10.86 -14.00
N PRO A 83 -8.61 10.87 -13.16
CA PRO A 83 -8.09 9.69 -12.50
C PRO A 83 -9.14 8.88 -11.75
N LYS A 84 -9.06 7.55 -11.85
CA LYS A 84 -9.94 6.60 -11.15
C LYS A 84 -9.13 5.55 -10.42
N GLY A 85 -9.66 5.06 -9.29
CA GLY A 85 -9.16 3.87 -8.60
C GLY A 85 -9.94 2.64 -9.05
N VAL A 86 -9.27 1.68 -9.69
CA VAL A 86 -9.84 0.39 -10.08
C VAL A 86 -9.68 -0.58 -8.92
N GLN A 87 -10.79 -1.03 -8.35
CA GLN A 87 -10.80 -2.02 -7.28
C GLN A 87 -10.66 -3.42 -7.87
N LEU A 88 -9.67 -4.18 -7.39
CA LEU A 88 -9.47 -5.58 -7.74
C LEU A 88 -9.65 -6.43 -6.48
N THR A 89 -10.49 -7.45 -6.58
CA THR A 89 -10.71 -8.41 -5.50
C THR A 89 -9.60 -9.46 -5.47
N HIS A 90 -9.48 -10.19 -4.36
CA HIS A 90 -8.53 -11.32 -4.28
C HIS A 90 -8.76 -12.34 -5.41
N LEU A 91 -10.02 -12.64 -5.76
CA LEU A 91 -10.35 -13.56 -6.85
C LEU A 91 -9.89 -13.02 -8.20
N ASN A 92 -10.06 -11.71 -8.46
CA ASN A 92 -9.54 -11.11 -9.69
C ASN A 92 -8.03 -11.36 -9.83
N CYS A 93 -7.27 -11.14 -8.76
CA CYS A 93 -5.82 -11.34 -8.78
C CYS A 93 -5.44 -12.79 -9.06
N ILE A 94 -6.10 -13.76 -8.43
CA ILE A 94 -5.80 -15.18 -8.61
C ILE A 94 -6.08 -15.59 -10.06
N LEU A 95 -7.28 -15.30 -10.58
CA LEU A 95 -7.68 -15.72 -11.93
C LEU A 95 -6.77 -15.15 -13.02
N ASN A 96 -6.26 -13.93 -12.85
CA ASN A 96 -5.33 -13.30 -13.79
C ASN A 96 -3.87 -13.75 -13.60
N SER A 97 -3.55 -14.47 -12.54
CA SER A 97 -2.19 -15.00 -12.28
C SER A 97 -2.06 -16.47 -12.65
N LEU A 98 -3.16 -17.14 -12.97
CA LEU A 98 -3.15 -18.53 -13.42
C LEU A 98 -2.54 -18.60 -14.82
N PRO A 99 -1.67 -19.59 -15.09
CA PRO A 99 -1.18 -19.81 -16.43
C PRO A 99 -2.36 -20.09 -17.36
N HIS A 100 -2.34 -19.48 -18.54
CA HIS A 100 -3.20 -19.91 -19.63
C HIS A 100 -2.63 -21.22 -20.17
N GLU A 101 -3.42 -22.30 -20.09
CA GLU A 101 -3.15 -23.51 -20.87
C GLU A 101 -3.25 -23.23 -22.37
#